data_AF-R6RP19-F1
#
_entry.id   AF-R6RP19-F1
#
_cell.length_a   1.000
_cell.length_b   1.000
_cell.length_c   1.000
_cell.angle_alpha   90.00
_cell.angle_beta   90.00
_cell.angle_gamma   90.00
#
_symmetry.space_group_name_H-M   'P 1'
#
loop_
_entity.id
_entity.type
_entity.pdbx_description
1 polymer ?
#
loop_
_entity_poly.entity_id
_entity_poly.type
_entity_poly.pdbx_seq_one_letter_code
_entity_poly.pdbx_strand_id
1 'polypeptide(L)'
;MIKRILTGVLALVLIMSVSEAAYAANITTDGGTASVPVTYTVDNSAFEITIPAVIRPSDRATSFKVGAELVNIRPDEYIEVSISSGCDSRSMVVMKRQNVPAGKTVSTLETRFSAGGNPIGSNGYIVGHFEDGSNIVNSIGDISMSAVNANDKTEAGDYLATIEFKVDLKKK
;
A
#
# COMPACT_ATOMS: atom_id res chain seq x y z
N MET A 1 33.38 -52.56 40.82
CA MET A 1 33.61 -53.67 39.87
C MET A 1 33.84 -53.04 38.48
N ILE A 2 35.06 -53.16 37.94
CA ILE A 2 35.48 -53.13 36.51
C ILE A 2 34.84 -52.04 35.59
N LYS A 3 35.52 -50.89 35.36
CA LYS A 3 36.36 -50.53 34.18
C LYS A 3 35.82 -50.95 32.81
N ARG A 4 35.49 -49.97 31.95
CA ARG A 4 36.22 -49.68 30.68
C ARG A 4 35.70 -48.45 29.92
N ILE A 5 36.65 -47.57 29.64
CA ILE A 5 36.64 -46.47 28.67
C ILE A 5 36.65 -47.09 27.26
N LEU A 6 35.93 -46.53 26.28
CA LEU A 6 36.44 -46.17 24.94
C LEU A 6 35.32 -45.81 23.93
N THR A 7 35.45 -44.59 23.39
CA THR A 7 35.37 -44.22 21.96
C THR A 7 34.04 -44.20 21.20
N GLY A 8 33.81 -43.04 20.56
CA GLY A 8 33.23 -42.96 19.22
C GLY A 8 31.85 -42.29 19.20
N VAL A 9 31.52 -41.34 18.34
CA VAL A 9 32.20 -40.71 17.20
C VAL A 9 31.57 -39.31 17.09
N LEU A 10 32.39 -38.29 16.88
CA LEU A 10 31.94 -36.96 16.45
C LEU A 10 31.29 -37.13 15.06
N ALA A 11 29.96 -37.19 14.99
CA ALA A 11 29.27 -37.25 13.71
C ALA A 11 29.27 -35.84 13.10
N LEU A 12 30.34 -35.55 12.38
CA LEU A 12 30.41 -34.46 11.42
C LEU A 12 29.36 -34.77 10.33
N VAL A 13 28.19 -34.12 10.39
CA VAL A 13 27.23 -34.14 9.29
C VAL A 13 27.83 -33.27 8.19
N LEU A 14 28.61 -33.91 7.31
CA LEU A 14 29.05 -33.35 6.06
C LEU A 14 27.81 -33.29 5.15
N ILE A 15 27.19 -32.12 5.00
CA ILE A 15 26.19 -31.91 3.94
C ILE A 15 26.98 -31.92 2.63
N MET A 16 27.07 -33.07 1.99
CA MET A 16 27.53 -33.18 0.61
C MET A 16 26.46 -32.52 -0.26
N SER A 17 26.63 -31.24 -0.57
CA SER A 17 25.99 -30.65 -1.74
C SER A 17 26.65 -31.27 -2.97
N VAL A 18 26.15 -32.44 -3.39
CA VAL A 18 26.37 -32.90 -4.75
C VAL A 18 25.61 -31.94 -5.66
N SER A 19 26.32 -30.94 -6.16
CA SER A 19 25.91 -30.24 -7.38
C SER A 19 26.10 -31.23 -8.53
N GLU A 20 25.24 -32.24 -8.62
CA GLU A 20 25.08 -32.99 -9.86
C GLU A 20 24.58 -32.01 -10.92
N ALA A 21 25.31 -31.88 -12.02
CA ALA A 21 24.82 -31.19 -13.19
C ALA A 21 23.60 -31.99 -13.70
N ALA A 22 22.39 -31.49 -13.41
CA ALA A 22 21.18 -32.09 -13.95
C ALA A 22 21.16 -31.85 -15.47
N TYR A 23 21.43 -32.90 -16.25
CA TYR A 23 21.30 -32.85 -17.70
C TYR A 23 19.81 -32.84 -18.07
N ALA A 24 19.39 -31.85 -18.86
CA ALA A 24 17.99 -31.70 -19.28
C ALA A 24 17.52 -32.83 -20.22
N ALA A 25 18.44 -33.41 -21.01
CA ALA A 25 18.17 -34.58 -21.85
C ALA A 25 19.47 -35.26 -22.32
N ASN A 26 19.42 -36.57 -22.55
CA ASN A 26 20.47 -37.33 -23.23
C ASN A 26 20.11 -37.49 -24.72
N ILE A 27 20.90 -36.88 -25.61
CA ILE A 27 20.70 -36.97 -27.07
C ILE A 27 21.51 -38.16 -27.59
N THR A 28 20.81 -39.20 -28.08
CA THR A 28 21.43 -40.48 -28.51
C THR A 28 21.30 -40.74 -30.02
N THR A 29 20.71 -39.80 -30.76
CA THR A 29 20.49 -39.89 -32.20
C THR A 29 20.98 -38.62 -32.90
N ASP A 30 21.60 -38.78 -34.06
CA ASP A 30 21.98 -37.66 -34.92
C ASP A 30 20.73 -36.83 -35.29
N GLY A 31 20.85 -35.51 -35.21
CA GLY A 31 19.74 -34.57 -35.38
C GLY A 31 18.77 -34.40 -34.20
N GLY A 32 18.99 -35.05 -33.05
CA GLY A 32 18.15 -34.85 -31.85
C GLY A 32 18.34 -33.47 -31.21
N THR A 33 17.26 -32.88 -30.68
CA THR A 33 17.29 -31.57 -30.01
C THR A 33 16.87 -31.69 -28.55
N ALA A 34 17.45 -30.84 -27.71
CA ALA A 34 17.04 -30.66 -26.31
C ALA A 34 16.71 -29.18 -26.08
N SER A 35 15.59 -28.91 -25.41
CA SER A 35 15.21 -27.56 -24.99
C SER A 35 15.42 -27.43 -23.49
N VAL A 36 16.27 -26.48 -23.10
CA VAL A 36 16.53 -26.14 -21.69
C VAL A 36 15.96 -24.75 -21.43
N PRO A 37 15.06 -24.57 -20.46
CA PRO A 37 14.59 -23.24 -20.12
C PRO A 37 15.73 -22.42 -19.52
N VAL A 38 15.94 -21.21 -20.04
CA VAL A 38 16.82 -20.22 -19.43
C VAL A 38 15.95 -19.22 -18.69
N THR A 39 16.11 -19.13 -17.37
CA THR A 39 15.30 -18.26 -16.51
C THR A 39 16.17 -17.22 -15.82
N TYR A 40 15.68 -15.97 -15.77
CA TYR A 40 16.26 -14.88 -14.99
C TYR A 40 15.12 -14.13 -14.30
N THR A 41 15.27 -13.85 -13.00
CA THR A 41 14.25 -13.12 -12.22
C THR A 41 14.80 -11.76 -11.84
N VAL A 42 13.99 -10.73 -12.07
CA VAL A 42 14.25 -9.38 -11.61
C VAL A 42 13.35 -9.11 -10.39
N ASP A 43 13.94 -8.79 -9.24
CA ASP A 43 13.24 -8.68 -7.95
C ASP A 43 13.04 -7.23 -7.47
N ASN A 44 13.24 -6.24 -8.34
CA ASN A 44 13.28 -4.82 -7.94
C ASN A 44 11.96 -4.08 -8.19
N SER A 45 10.86 -4.54 -7.57
CA SER A 45 9.62 -3.75 -7.55
C SER A 45 9.91 -2.36 -6.95
N ALA A 46 9.62 -1.31 -7.70
CA ALA A 46 9.90 0.08 -7.36
C ALA A 46 8.73 0.96 -7.78
N PHE A 47 8.29 1.85 -6.88
CA PHE A 47 7.17 2.73 -7.13
C PHE A 47 7.26 4.04 -6.35
N GLU A 48 6.54 5.05 -6.82
CA GLU A 48 6.41 6.36 -6.19
C GLU A 48 4.95 6.79 -6.20
N ILE A 49 4.38 6.98 -4.98
CA ILE A 49 3.01 7.42 -4.77
C ILE A 49 2.99 8.89 -4.35
N THR A 50 2.17 9.68 -5.03
CA THR A 50 2.01 11.12 -4.79
C THR A 50 0.70 11.39 -4.05
N ILE A 51 0.80 11.97 -2.85
CA ILE A 51 -0.33 12.38 -2.00
C ILE A 51 -0.26 13.90 -1.79
N PRO A 52 -1.40 14.63 -1.78
CA PRO A 52 -1.38 16.07 -1.53
C PRO A 52 -0.82 16.42 -0.15
N ALA A 53 0.10 17.37 -0.09
CA ALA A 53 0.63 17.88 1.17
C ALA A 53 -0.43 18.58 2.03
N VAL A 54 -1.45 19.17 1.38
CA VAL A 54 -2.56 19.86 2.05
C VAL A 54 -3.86 19.55 1.32
N ILE A 55 -4.86 19.09 2.07
CA ILE A 55 -6.23 18.91 1.59
C ILE A 55 -7.05 20.12 2.05
N ARG A 56 -7.74 20.79 1.12
CA ARG A 56 -8.53 22.01 1.41
C ARG A 56 -10.01 21.80 1.09
N PRO A 57 -10.80 21.28 2.04
CA PRO A 57 -12.25 21.29 1.94
C PRO A 57 -12.77 22.74 1.82
N SER A 58 -13.93 22.92 1.19
CA SER A 58 -14.57 24.24 1.08
C SER A 58 -16.05 24.18 1.47
N ASP A 59 -16.74 25.31 1.38
CA ASP A 59 -18.20 25.42 1.52
C ASP A 59 -18.97 24.78 0.34
N ARG A 60 -18.26 24.18 -0.61
CA ARG A 60 -18.79 23.47 -1.77
C ARG A 60 -18.12 22.10 -1.89
N ALA A 61 -18.71 21.23 -2.71
CA ALA A 61 -18.06 19.97 -3.06
C ALA A 61 -16.76 20.24 -3.83
N THR A 62 -15.68 19.58 -3.43
CA THR A 62 -14.36 19.66 -4.05
C THR A 62 -13.76 18.27 -4.18
N SER A 63 -12.64 18.13 -4.88
CA SER A 63 -11.93 16.86 -4.99
C SER A 63 -10.42 17.05 -4.92
N PHE A 64 -9.71 15.97 -4.62
CA PHE A 64 -8.26 15.87 -4.72
C PHE A 64 -7.86 14.51 -5.29
N LYS A 65 -6.58 14.39 -5.69
CA LYS A 65 -6.05 13.18 -6.32
C LYS A 65 -4.97 12.55 -5.47
N VAL A 66 -4.96 11.21 -5.48
CA VAL A 66 -3.79 10.40 -5.15
C VAL A 66 -3.29 9.83 -6.48
N GLY A 67 -2.01 10.00 -6.76
CA GLY A 67 -1.39 9.58 -8.04
C GLY A 67 -0.18 8.69 -7.82
N ALA A 68 0.41 8.23 -8.92
CA ALA A 68 1.68 7.51 -8.92
C ALA A 68 2.54 7.98 -10.09
N GLU A 69 3.82 8.31 -9.86
CA GLU A 69 4.72 8.80 -10.91
C GLU A 69 5.57 7.69 -11.52
N LEU A 70 5.90 6.67 -10.72
CA LEU A 70 6.61 5.46 -11.15
C LEU A 70 5.85 4.25 -10.60
N VAL A 71 5.53 3.29 -11.46
CA VAL A 71 5.00 1.98 -11.06
C VAL A 71 5.70 0.91 -11.89
N ASN A 72 6.82 0.41 -11.37
CA ASN A 72 7.57 -0.72 -11.93
C ASN A 72 7.48 -1.87 -10.93
N ILE A 73 6.39 -2.62 -10.99
CA ILE A 73 6.12 -3.74 -10.08
C ILE A 73 5.91 -5.01 -10.89
N ARG A 74 5.90 -6.18 -10.25
CA ARG A 74 5.67 -7.41 -11.00
C ARG A 74 4.24 -7.47 -11.55
N PRO A 75 4.00 -8.16 -12.68
CA PRO A 75 2.65 -8.28 -13.25
C PRO A 75 1.61 -8.93 -12.33
N ASP A 76 2.05 -9.74 -11.35
CA ASP A 76 1.22 -10.37 -10.32
C ASP A 76 1.06 -9.51 -9.05
N GLU A 77 1.57 -8.28 -9.05
CA GLU A 77 1.49 -7.33 -7.94
C GLU A 77 0.58 -6.14 -8.27
N TYR A 78 0.13 -5.44 -7.23
CA TYR A 78 -0.57 -4.16 -7.30
C TYR A 78 -0.29 -3.32 -6.05
N ILE A 79 -0.46 -2.00 -6.16
CA ILE A 79 -0.31 -1.07 -5.05
C ILE A 79 -1.71 -0.60 -4.61
N GLU A 80 -1.96 -0.66 -3.31
CA GLU A 80 -3.17 -0.13 -2.70
C GLU A 80 -2.81 1.05 -1.79
N VAL A 81 -3.52 2.16 -1.96
CA VAL A 81 -3.44 3.30 -1.04
C VAL A 81 -4.73 3.36 -0.25
N SER A 82 -4.62 3.36 1.06
CA SER A 82 -5.76 3.45 1.98
C SER A 82 -5.61 4.63 2.94
N ILE A 83 -6.72 5.10 3.49
CA ILE A 83 -6.72 6.01 4.64
C ILE A 83 -6.69 5.15 5.90
N SER A 84 -5.58 5.19 6.65
CA SER A 84 -5.41 4.42 7.89
C SER A 84 -5.94 5.15 9.13
N SER A 85 -6.02 6.48 9.09
CA SER A 85 -6.50 7.30 10.21
C SER A 85 -7.00 8.67 9.74
N GLY A 86 -7.75 9.37 10.60
CA GLY A 86 -8.28 10.71 10.38
C GLY A 86 -9.67 10.77 9.72
N CYS A 87 -10.22 9.61 9.38
CA CYS A 87 -11.55 9.44 8.80
C CYS A 87 -12.32 8.35 9.56
N ASP A 88 -13.57 8.60 9.95
CA ASP A 88 -14.38 7.62 10.68
C ASP A 88 -15.03 6.59 9.74
N SER A 89 -15.74 5.60 10.30
CA SER A 89 -16.44 4.55 9.54
C SER A 89 -17.55 5.04 8.63
N ARG A 90 -17.99 6.29 8.78
CA ARG A 90 -18.97 6.98 7.92
C ARG A 90 -18.26 7.84 6.87
N SER A 91 -16.95 7.69 6.73
CA SER A 91 -16.08 8.48 5.85
C SER A 91 -16.02 9.96 6.24
N MET A 92 -16.20 10.28 7.53
CA MET A 92 -16.21 11.64 8.03
C MET A 92 -14.85 12.06 8.57
N VAL A 93 -14.38 13.21 8.09
CA VAL A 93 -13.22 13.91 8.63
C VAL A 93 -13.73 15.02 9.55
N VAL A 94 -13.32 14.98 10.81
CA VAL A 94 -13.69 15.98 11.83
C VAL A 94 -12.51 16.90 12.09
N MET A 95 -12.62 18.15 11.65
CA MET A 95 -11.62 19.19 11.83
C MET A 95 -11.93 19.99 13.10
N LYS A 96 -10.91 20.24 13.92
CA LYS A 96 -11.04 20.98 15.19
C LYS A 96 -10.50 22.39 15.05
N ARG A 97 -11.22 23.36 15.61
CA ARG A 97 -10.76 24.75 15.68
C ARG A 97 -9.45 24.85 16.45
N GLN A 98 -8.50 25.61 15.94
CA GLN A 98 -7.19 25.83 16.53
C GLN A 98 -7.17 27.10 17.39
N ASN A 99 -6.15 27.21 18.25
CA ASN A 99 -5.91 28.39 19.10
C ASN A 99 -7.13 28.79 19.96
N VAL A 100 -7.89 27.80 20.43
CA VAL A 100 -9.08 28.02 21.27
C VAL A 100 -8.64 28.42 22.69
N PRO A 101 -9.14 29.54 23.25
CA PRO A 101 -8.81 29.96 24.61
C PRO A 101 -9.13 28.88 25.65
N ALA A 102 -8.29 28.78 26.68
CA ALA A 102 -8.50 27.85 27.78
C ALA A 102 -9.89 28.01 28.40
N GLY A 103 -10.59 26.90 28.62
CA GLY A 103 -11.94 26.88 29.19
C GLY A 103 -13.07 27.07 28.18
N LYS A 104 -12.79 27.34 26.90
CA LYS A 104 -13.81 27.31 25.83
C LYS A 104 -13.92 25.91 25.21
N THR A 105 -15.15 25.56 24.81
CA THR A 105 -15.43 24.39 24.00
C THR A 105 -14.77 24.53 22.63
N VAL A 106 -14.14 23.45 22.15
CA VAL A 106 -13.54 23.41 20.81
C VAL A 106 -14.63 23.14 19.78
N SER A 107 -14.87 24.11 18.90
CA SER A 107 -15.76 23.97 17.74
C SER A 107 -15.17 22.97 16.73
N THR A 108 -16.05 22.28 15.99
CA THR A 108 -15.68 21.31 14.96
C THR A 108 -16.38 21.57 13.64
N LEU A 109 -15.72 21.20 12.55
CA LEU A 109 -16.27 21.18 11.20
C LEU A 109 -16.08 19.78 10.60
N GLU A 110 -16.99 19.36 9.74
CA GLU A 110 -17.01 18.01 9.16
C GLU A 110 -17.09 18.07 7.64
N THR A 111 -16.37 17.16 6.98
CA THR A 111 -16.49 16.89 5.54
C THR A 111 -16.49 15.38 5.29
N ARG A 112 -17.25 14.93 4.29
CA ARG A 112 -17.32 13.52 3.89
C ARG A 112 -16.42 13.26 2.71
N PHE A 113 -15.55 12.27 2.85
CA PHE A 113 -14.78 11.78 1.74
C PHE A 113 -15.49 10.61 1.03
N SER A 114 -15.33 10.54 -0.27
CA SER A 114 -15.87 9.48 -1.13
C SER A 114 -14.93 9.24 -2.31
N ALA A 115 -14.88 8.01 -2.81
CA ALA A 115 -14.04 7.63 -3.94
C ALA A 115 -14.88 6.77 -4.91
N GLY A 116 -14.80 7.05 -6.21
CA GLY A 116 -15.66 6.41 -7.22
C GLY A 116 -17.17 6.58 -6.96
N GLY A 117 -17.57 7.69 -6.32
CA GLY A 117 -18.97 7.95 -5.93
C GLY A 117 -19.45 7.22 -4.67
N ASN A 118 -18.61 6.40 -4.04
CA ASN A 118 -18.95 5.62 -2.85
C ASN A 118 -18.24 6.19 -1.60
N PRO A 119 -18.84 6.11 -0.40
CA PRO A 119 -18.14 6.42 0.85
C PRO A 119 -16.90 5.54 1.00
N ILE A 120 -15.77 6.14 1.39
CA ILE A 120 -14.47 5.46 1.52
C ILE A 120 -14.52 4.30 2.54
N GLY A 121 -15.23 4.49 3.65
CA GLY A 121 -15.41 3.46 4.68
C GLY A 121 -16.12 2.20 4.16
N SER A 122 -16.93 2.31 3.11
CA SER A 122 -17.60 1.17 2.47
C SER A 122 -16.64 0.30 1.64
N ASN A 123 -15.53 0.88 1.18
CA ASN A 123 -14.52 0.22 0.35
C ASN A 123 -13.27 -0.18 1.17
N GLY A 124 -13.41 -0.40 2.49
CA GLY A 124 -12.26 -0.74 3.34
C GLY A 124 -11.22 0.38 3.44
N TYR A 125 -11.66 1.62 3.29
CA TYR A 125 -10.82 2.83 3.28
C TYR A 125 -9.86 2.98 2.09
N ILE A 126 -10.06 2.20 1.04
CA ILE A 126 -9.20 2.25 -0.15
C ILE A 126 -9.52 3.51 -0.96
N VAL A 127 -8.46 4.26 -1.28
CA VAL A 127 -8.51 5.52 -2.04
C VAL A 127 -7.60 5.53 -3.24
N GLY A 128 -6.73 4.52 -3.40
CA GLY A 128 -5.85 4.35 -4.55
C GLY A 128 -5.67 2.88 -4.93
N HIS A 129 -5.70 2.58 -6.23
CA HIS A 129 -5.28 1.28 -6.77
C HIS A 129 -4.47 1.49 -8.04
N PHE A 130 -3.26 0.92 -8.09
CA PHE A 130 -2.30 1.07 -9.17
C PHE A 130 -1.70 -0.28 -9.56
N GLU A 131 -1.58 -0.53 -10.86
CA GLU A 131 -1.01 -1.76 -11.42
C GLU A 131 0.23 -1.47 -12.26
N ASP A 132 1.01 -2.51 -12.56
CA ASP A 132 2.16 -2.39 -13.47
C ASP A 132 1.74 -1.80 -14.82
N GLY A 133 2.48 -0.80 -15.28
CA GLY A 133 2.16 -0.07 -16.51
C GLY A 133 0.83 0.70 -16.49
N SER A 134 0.11 0.77 -15.35
CA SER A 134 -1.06 1.64 -15.23
C SER A 134 -0.61 3.09 -15.43
N ASN A 135 -1.23 3.77 -16.40
CA ASN A 135 -0.90 5.15 -16.74
C ASN A 135 -1.26 6.10 -15.58
N ILE A 136 -0.46 6.19 -14.50
CA ILE A 136 -0.41 7.23 -13.44
C ILE A 136 -1.73 7.53 -12.66
N VAL A 137 -2.88 7.16 -13.21
CA VAL A 137 -4.22 7.54 -12.80
C VAL A 137 -4.78 6.42 -11.95
N ASN A 138 -5.05 6.77 -10.70
CA ASN A 138 -5.78 5.96 -9.74
C ASN A 138 -7.05 5.36 -10.37
N SER A 139 -7.14 4.02 -10.43
CA SER A 139 -8.30 3.35 -11.02
C SER A 139 -9.60 3.54 -10.24
N ILE A 140 -9.50 3.98 -8.98
CA ILE A 140 -10.65 4.32 -8.12
C ILE A 140 -11.20 5.73 -8.44
N GLY A 141 -10.39 6.57 -9.09
CA GLY A 141 -10.72 7.95 -9.44
C GLY A 141 -10.39 8.98 -8.36
N ASP A 142 -10.84 10.21 -8.57
CA ASP A 142 -10.59 11.32 -7.65
C ASP A 142 -11.33 11.11 -6.32
N ILE A 143 -10.71 11.54 -5.22
CA ILE A 143 -11.34 11.55 -3.90
C ILE A 143 -12.19 12.81 -3.82
N SER A 144 -13.51 12.63 -3.75
CA SER A 144 -14.47 13.71 -3.60
C SER A 144 -14.74 14.02 -2.13
N MET A 145 -14.84 15.30 -1.82
CA MET A 145 -15.14 15.86 -0.51
C MET A 145 -16.47 16.59 -0.57
N SER A 146 -17.36 16.32 0.39
CA SER A 146 -18.57 17.12 0.55
C SER A 146 -18.22 18.54 0.99
N ALA A 147 -19.13 19.48 0.75
CA ALA A 147 -19.09 20.78 1.41
C ALA A 147 -18.93 20.60 2.93
N VAL A 148 -18.13 21.47 3.52
CA VAL A 148 -17.99 21.56 4.97
C VAL A 148 -19.30 22.07 5.57
N ASN A 149 -19.70 21.52 6.71
CA ASN A 149 -20.94 21.89 7.42
C ASN A 149 -20.90 23.26 8.14
N ALA A 150 -20.25 24.26 7.53
CA ALA A 150 -20.19 25.61 8.07
C ALA A 150 -21.52 26.37 7.90
N ASN A 151 -21.86 27.23 8.86
CA ASN A 151 -23.05 28.07 8.85
C ASN A 151 -22.75 29.46 9.48
N ASP A 152 -23.78 30.29 9.60
CA ASP A 152 -23.72 31.64 10.17
C ASP A 152 -23.23 31.70 11.63
N LYS A 153 -23.32 30.57 12.36
CA LYS A 153 -22.85 30.43 13.74
C LYS A 153 -21.48 29.76 13.85
N THR A 154 -20.89 29.33 12.74
CA THR A 154 -19.55 28.74 12.75
C THR A 154 -18.52 29.78 13.19
N GLU A 155 -17.78 29.45 14.26
CA GLU A 155 -16.75 30.35 14.78
C GLU A 155 -15.60 30.50 13.79
N ALA A 156 -15.16 31.74 13.54
CA ALA A 156 -14.04 32.03 12.64
C ALA A 156 -12.70 31.49 13.17
N GLY A 157 -11.81 31.05 12.28
CA GLY A 157 -10.46 30.59 12.61
C GLY A 157 -10.06 29.37 11.80
N ASP A 158 -8.87 28.84 12.10
CA ASP A 158 -8.35 27.66 11.43
C ASP A 158 -8.94 26.39 12.03
N TYR A 159 -9.36 25.45 11.17
CA TYR A 159 -9.83 24.13 11.55
C TYR A 159 -8.90 23.09 10.93
N LEU A 160 -8.34 22.20 11.75
CA LEU A 160 -7.37 21.21 11.29
C LEU A 160 -7.80 19.79 11.65
N ALA A 161 -7.48 18.87 10.75
CA ALA A 161 -7.48 17.43 10.96
C ALA A 161 -6.23 16.86 10.27
N THR A 162 -5.76 15.71 10.74
CA THR A 162 -4.67 14.95 10.12
C THR A 162 -5.25 13.68 9.53
N ILE A 163 -4.97 13.42 8.26
CA ILE A 163 -5.31 12.18 7.57
C ILE A 163 -4.01 11.41 7.37
N GLU A 164 -4.01 10.13 7.74
CA GLU A 164 -2.89 9.24 7.47
C GLU A 164 -3.22 8.35 6.30
N PHE A 165 -2.30 8.31 5.33
CA PHE A 165 -2.38 7.42 4.19
C PHE A 165 -1.39 6.28 4.39
N LYS A 166 -1.83 5.06 4.09
CA LYS A 166 -1.00 3.86 4.08
C LYS A 166 -0.90 3.35 2.66
N VAL A 167 0.32 2.99 2.26
CA VAL A 167 0.61 2.41 0.96
C VAL A 167 1.09 0.99 1.18
N ASP A 168 0.45 0.02 0.51
CA ASP A 168 0.81 -1.39 0.58
C ASP A 168 1.03 -1.94 -0.83
N LEU A 169 2.15 -2.66 -1.04
CA LEU A 169 2.35 -3.51 -2.21
C LEU A 169 1.75 -4.89 -1.91
N LYS A 170 0.85 -5.36 -2.78
CA LYS A 170 0.07 -6.59 -2.60
C LYS A 170 0.21 -7.50 -3.81
N LYS A 171 -0.08 -8.79 -3.60
CA LYS A 171 -0.20 -9.79 -4.68
C LYS A 171 -1.66 -9.98 -5.07
N LYS A 172 -1.90 -10.19 -6.37
CA LYS A 172 -3.22 -10.47 -6.95
C LYS A 172 -3.80 -11.81 -6.47
#